data_AF-A0A962URQ6-F1
#
_entry.id   AF-A0A962URQ6-F1
#
_cell.length_a   1.000
_cell.length_b   1.000
_cell.length_c   1.000
_cell.angle_alpha   90.00
_cell.angle_beta   90.00
_cell.angle_gamma   90.00
#
_symmetry.space_group_name_H-M   'P 1'
#
loop_
_entity.id
_entity.type
_entity.pdbx_description
1 polymer ?
#
loop_
_entity_poly.entity_id
_entity_poly.type
_entity_poly.pdbx_seq_one_letter_code
_entity_poly.pdbx_strand_id
1 'polypeptide(L)'
;MPRLSSRALMTTASVLALILAVTGAAIAAAPANAKFRTLDKTIGWPGQTFNGVECYGRPQGFGPFDYNDPETSRIGGFAQLTGGGYANPLVMVEHAHFTSVVEQLERGQAGALNADIDYTLRAFPNHPRALWTMARYYLRLLTAEGEEKLKGMEFQRSGYPPPECYFQRAKVFAPYDGMVSAIYGIYLHRRDKLQQALAEYAIAEKQHPDHAEILYNIGLLQVDLGDLDKAKGYAKRAKELGYPLSGLQRKIKRLESEASARSERLNQ
;
A
#
# COMPACT_ATOMS: atom_id res chain seq x y z
N MET A 1 -78.26 -20.45 -23.52
CA MET A 1 -78.42 -20.36 -25.00
C MET A 1 -79.10 -19.03 -25.31
N PRO A 2 -78.78 -18.25 -26.37
CA PRO A 2 -77.92 -18.47 -27.57
C PRO A 2 -76.60 -17.65 -27.52
N ARG A 3 -75.44 -18.08 -28.04
CA ARG A 3 -74.91 -18.31 -29.42
C ARG A 3 -74.47 -17.07 -30.22
N LEU A 4 -73.13 -16.95 -30.36
CA LEU A 4 -72.32 -16.73 -31.58
C LEU A 4 -72.39 -15.32 -32.23
N SER A 5 -71.41 -14.76 -32.95
CA SER A 5 -69.99 -15.00 -33.27
C SER A 5 -69.65 -13.91 -34.31
N SER A 6 -68.53 -13.19 -34.22
CA SER A 6 -67.69 -12.93 -35.41
C SER A 6 -66.36 -12.27 -35.06
N ARG A 7 -65.30 -12.90 -35.58
CA ARG A 7 -63.89 -12.53 -35.59
C ARG A 7 -63.63 -11.25 -36.39
N ALA A 8 -62.52 -10.55 -36.09
CA ALA A 8 -61.54 -10.12 -37.10
C ALA A 8 -60.28 -9.46 -36.49
N LEU A 9 -59.13 -10.05 -36.87
CA LEU A 9 -57.80 -9.49 -37.19
C LEU A 9 -57.08 -8.56 -36.18
N MET A 10 -56.01 -9.02 -35.53
CA MET A 10 -54.60 -8.96 -35.96
C MET A 10 -54.06 -7.54 -36.19
N THR A 11 -53.19 -7.07 -35.28
CA THR A 11 -51.86 -6.53 -35.64
C THR A 11 -50.94 -6.57 -34.42
N THR A 12 -49.79 -7.18 -34.63
CA THR A 12 -48.62 -7.31 -33.76
C THR A 12 -47.99 -5.96 -33.41
N ALA A 13 -47.66 -5.72 -32.14
CA ALA A 13 -46.72 -4.66 -31.75
C ALA A 13 -45.88 -5.10 -30.54
N SER A 14 -44.69 -5.61 -30.87
CA SER A 14 -43.42 -5.36 -30.19
C SER A 14 -43.32 -5.62 -28.69
N VAL A 15 -42.91 -6.84 -28.34
CA VAL A 15 -42.15 -7.10 -27.10
C VAL A 15 -40.80 -6.42 -27.26
N LEU A 16 -40.59 -5.32 -26.54
CA LEU A 16 -39.30 -4.64 -26.47
C LEU A 16 -38.35 -5.54 -25.64
N ALA A 17 -37.56 -6.37 -26.32
CA ALA A 17 -36.47 -7.10 -25.70
C ALA A 17 -35.39 -6.07 -25.29
N LEU A 18 -35.35 -5.73 -24.01
CA LEU A 18 -34.30 -4.92 -23.42
C LEU A 18 -33.03 -5.77 -23.37
N ILE A 19 -32.25 -5.74 -24.45
CA ILE A 19 -30.89 -6.28 -24.46
C ILE A 19 -30.07 -5.33 -23.57
N LEU A 20 -29.84 -5.73 -22.32
CA LEU A 20 -28.78 -5.17 -21.49
C LEU A 20 -27.45 -5.55 -22.14
N ALA A 21 -26.99 -4.69 -23.04
CA ALA A 21 -25.60 -4.68 -23.44
C ALA A 21 -24.81 -4.36 -22.18
N VAL A 22 -24.25 -5.40 -21.55
CA VAL A 22 -23.13 -5.25 -20.64
C VAL A 22 -21.97 -4.82 -21.53
N THR A 23 -21.92 -3.54 -21.86
CA THR A 23 -20.70 -2.93 -22.34
C THR A 23 -19.75 -3.06 -21.19
N GLY A 24 -18.83 -4.03 -21.29
CA GLY A 24 -17.62 -4.03 -20.50
C GLY A 24 -17.00 -2.66 -20.69
N ALA A 25 -17.18 -1.79 -19.71
CA ALA A 25 -16.37 -0.62 -19.57
C ALA A 25 -14.95 -1.19 -19.41
N ALA A 26 -14.22 -1.23 -20.51
CA ALA A 26 -12.78 -1.36 -20.47
C ALA A 26 -12.35 -0.32 -19.44
N ILE A 27 -11.89 -0.79 -18.29
CA ILE A 27 -11.21 0.07 -17.33
C ILE A 27 -10.00 0.54 -18.11
N ALA A 28 -10.13 1.70 -18.76
CA ALA A 28 -9.04 2.37 -19.41
C ALA A 28 -7.95 2.43 -18.36
N ALA A 29 -6.82 1.76 -18.62
CA ALA A 29 -5.63 1.94 -17.80
C ALA A 29 -5.37 3.44 -17.81
N ALA A 30 -5.55 4.08 -16.65
CA ALA A 30 -5.23 5.48 -16.49
C ALA A 30 -3.80 5.70 -17.01
N PRO A 31 -3.54 6.77 -17.76
CA PRO A 31 -2.22 7.01 -18.32
C PRO A 31 -1.21 7.02 -17.17
N ALA A 32 -0.05 6.39 -17.39
CA ALA A 32 1.05 6.25 -16.43
C ALA A 32 1.66 7.59 -15.92
N ASN A 33 1.04 8.73 -16.25
CA ASN A 33 1.51 10.10 -15.98
C ASN A 33 0.64 10.87 -14.98
N ALA A 34 -0.06 10.20 -14.10
CA ALA A 34 -0.86 10.89 -13.09
C ALA A 34 0.03 11.50 -11.98
N LYS A 35 0.43 12.77 -12.26
CA LYS A 35 0.81 13.87 -11.38
C LYS A 35 1.16 13.49 -9.93
N PHE A 36 2.42 13.12 -9.69
CA PHE A 36 3.02 13.31 -8.38
C PHE A 36 2.99 14.81 -8.02
N ARG A 37 2.74 15.12 -6.76
CA ARG A 37 2.47 16.50 -6.32
C ARG A 37 3.73 17.16 -5.72
N THR A 38 4.84 17.12 -6.46
CA THR A 38 6.11 17.75 -6.05
C THR A 38 5.89 19.23 -5.71
N LEU A 39 6.44 19.65 -4.57
CA LEU A 39 6.33 20.98 -3.95
C LEU A 39 4.91 21.40 -3.50
N ASP A 40 3.91 20.53 -3.65
CA ASP A 40 2.56 20.83 -3.22
C ASP A 40 2.42 20.72 -1.70
N LYS A 41 2.46 21.89 -1.04
CA LYS A 41 2.30 21.99 0.42
C LYS A 41 0.87 21.78 0.89
N THR A 42 -0.12 21.78 -0.01
CA THR A 42 -1.54 21.71 0.35
C THR A 42 -2.03 20.29 0.63
N ILE A 43 -1.20 19.27 0.35
CA ILE A 43 -1.54 17.86 0.60
C ILE A 43 -1.91 17.62 2.07
N GLY A 44 -1.27 18.36 3.00
CA GLY A 44 -1.53 18.20 4.43
C GLY A 44 -1.30 16.77 4.91
N TRP A 45 -2.17 16.31 5.80
CA TRP A 45 -2.19 14.95 6.37
C TRP A 45 -3.57 14.33 6.14
N PRO A 46 -3.84 13.82 4.93
CA PRO A 46 -5.16 13.32 4.57
C PRO A 46 -5.44 11.98 5.27
N GLY A 47 -6.73 11.73 5.51
CA GLY A 47 -7.22 10.45 5.98
C GLY A 47 -7.28 10.33 7.50
N GLN A 48 -7.39 9.10 7.98
CA GLN A 48 -7.60 8.79 9.39
C GLN A 48 -6.71 7.64 9.83
N THR A 49 -6.31 7.67 11.09
CA THR A 49 -5.67 6.54 11.76
C THR A 49 -6.62 5.35 11.85
N PHE A 50 -6.09 4.20 12.25
CA PHE A 50 -6.93 3.04 12.49
C PHE A 50 -7.90 3.18 13.66
N ASN A 51 -7.70 4.16 14.55
CA ASN A 51 -8.61 4.47 15.66
C ASN A 51 -9.58 5.62 15.33
N GLY A 52 -9.64 6.08 14.08
CA GLY A 52 -10.59 7.09 13.62
C GLY A 52 -10.18 8.54 13.94
N VAL A 53 -8.95 8.77 14.38
CA VAL A 53 -8.41 10.12 14.55
C VAL A 53 -7.99 10.64 13.17
N GLU A 54 -8.35 11.88 12.81
CA GLU A 54 -7.82 12.44 11.57
C GLU A 54 -6.30 12.51 11.62
N CYS A 55 -5.68 12.17 10.50
CA CYS A 55 -4.25 12.20 10.40
C CYS A 55 -3.69 13.60 10.68
N TYR A 56 -2.57 13.61 11.37
CA TYR A 56 -1.93 14.82 11.86
C TYR A 56 -0.44 14.73 11.57
N GLY A 57 0.25 15.86 11.69
CA GLY A 57 1.70 15.89 11.59
C GLY A 57 2.20 17.31 11.37
N ARG A 58 3.50 17.43 11.18
CA ARG A 58 4.16 18.73 11.09
C ARG A 58 4.14 19.26 9.66
N PRO A 59 4.17 20.58 9.46
CA PRO A 59 4.44 21.15 8.14
C PRO A 59 5.89 20.85 7.74
N GLN A 60 6.25 21.13 6.49
CA GLN A 60 7.61 20.97 6.03
C GLN A 60 8.05 22.11 5.13
N GLY A 61 9.22 22.66 5.40
CA GLY A 61 9.83 23.70 4.57
C GLY A 61 10.46 23.14 3.29
N PHE A 62 11.17 22.01 3.40
CA PHE A 62 11.91 21.39 2.30
C PHE A 62 11.15 20.23 1.63
N GLY A 63 10.82 20.35 0.32
CA GLY A 63 9.99 19.36 -0.41
C GLY A 63 8.50 19.76 -0.46
N PRO A 64 7.54 18.83 -0.46
CA PRO A 64 7.73 17.40 -0.68
C PRO A 64 8.29 17.16 -2.09
N PHE A 65 9.19 16.21 -2.23
CA PHE A 65 9.74 15.77 -3.51
C PHE A 65 9.32 14.33 -3.80
N ASP A 66 9.26 14.00 -5.08
CA ASP A 66 9.05 12.63 -5.51
C ASP A 66 10.39 11.89 -5.47
N TYR A 67 10.43 10.78 -4.72
CA TYR A 67 11.58 9.90 -4.62
C TYR A 67 11.99 9.30 -5.97
N ASN A 68 11.02 9.06 -6.86
CA ASN A 68 11.25 8.46 -8.16
C ASN A 68 11.56 9.49 -9.25
N ASP A 69 11.48 10.80 -8.96
CA ASP A 69 11.82 11.86 -9.90
C ASP A 69 13.35 11.95 -10.05
N PRO A 70 13.90 11.73 -11.26
CA PRO A 70 15.34 11.83 -11.51
C PRO A 70 15.92 13.20 -11.14
N GLU A 71 15.13 14.28 -11.24
CA GLU A 71 15.57 15.62 -10.85
C GLU A 71 15.90 15.71 -9.37
N THR A 72 15.22 14.93 -8.54
CA THR A 72 15.47 14.92 -7.09
C THR A 72 16.81 14.26 -6.74
N SER A 73 17.31 13.40 -7.62
CA SER A 73 18.61 12.72 -7.50
C SER A 73 19.72 13.35 -8.35
N ARG A 74 19.44 14.47 -9.03
CA ARG A 74 20.41 15.17 -9.88
C ARG A 74 21.16 16.25 -9.10
N ILE A 75 22.46 16.40 -9.34
CA ILE A 75 23.24 17.54 -8.85
C ILE A 75 22.69 18.82 -9.50
N GLY A 76 22.29 19.80 -8.67
CA GLY A 76 21.62 21.02 -9.12
C GLY A 76 20.15 20.80 -9.47
N GLY A 77 19.58 19.64 -9.11
CA GLY A 77 18.15 19.41 -9.08
C GLY A 77 17.48 20.41 -8.13
N PHE A 78 16.44 21.08 -8.61
CA PHE A 78 15.74 22.12 -7.84
C PHE A 78 16.66 23.23 -7.28
N ALA A 79 17.74 23.60 -8.01
CA ALA A 79 18.76 24.57 -7.57
C ALA A 79 18.20 25.89 -7.00
N GLN A 80 17.06 26.36 -7.52
CA GLN A 80 16.37 27.56 -7.04
C GLN A 80 15.80 27.42 -5.62
N LEU A 81 15.50 26.19 -5.18
CA LEU A 81 14.93 25.86 -3.87
C LEU A 81 15.98 25.34 -2.88
N THR A 82 17.06 24.77 -3.39
CA THR A 82 18.13 24.16 -2.58
C THR A 82 19.30 25.10 -2.29
N GLY A 83 19.25 26.34 -2.79
CA GLY A 83 20.23 27.38 -2.47
C GLY A 83 21.54 27.29 -3.27
N GLY A 84 21.55 26.59 -4.42
CA GLY A 84 22.72 26.56 -5.32
C GLY A 84 22.76 25.38 -6.29
N GLY A 85 23.64 25.46 -7.29
CA GLY A 85 23.76 24.51 -8.41
C GLY A 85 24.38 23.13 -8.09
N TYR A 86 24.78 22.87 -6.84
CA TYR A 86 25.44 21.62 -6.43
C TYR A 86 24.60 20.73 -5.52
N ALA A 87 23.41 21.19 -5.12
CA ALA A 87 22.57 20.45 -4.19
C ALA A 87 21.79 19.33 -4.90
N ASN A 88 21.72 18.18 -4.24
CA ASN A 88 20.89 17.04 -4.61
C ASN A 88 19.91 16.83 -3.44
N PRO A 89 18.62 17.15 -3.61
CA PRO A 89 17.67 17.10 -2.50
C PRO A 89 17.61 15.75 -1.80
N LEU A 90 17.69 14.64 -2.55
CA LEU A 90 17.66 13.31 -1.98
C LEU A 90 18.88 13.05 -1.10
N VAL A 91 20.08 13.31 -1.63
CA VAL A 91 21.34 13.12 -0.89
C VAL A 91 21.40 14.02 0.34
N MET A 92 20.92 15.26 0.25
CA MET A 92 20.87 16.18 1.40
C MET A 92 20.01 15.62 2.53
N VAL A 93 18.81 15.11 2.21
CA VAL A 93 17.91 14.56 3.22
C VAL A 93 18.42 13.23 3.76
N GLU A 94 18.87 12.31 2.89
CA GLU A 94 19.35 11.00 3.33
C GLU A 94 20.61 11.13 4.22
N HIS A 95 21.57 12.00 3.87
CA HIS A 95 22.75 12.21 4.71
C HIS A 95 22.44 12.88 6.05
N ALA A 96 21.47 13.80 6.09
CA ALA A 96 21.13 14.52 7.32
C ALA A 96 20.19 13.72 8.24
N HIS A 97 19.27 12.93 7.67
CA HIS A 97 18.14 12.36 8.39
C HIS A 97 17.85 10.88 8.10
N PHE A 98 18.43 10.27 7.07
CA PHE A 98 18.13 8.88 6.72
C PHE A 98 19.38 8.07 6.39
N THR A 99 20.33 8.08 7.32
CA THR A 99 21.55 7.27 7.23
C THR A 99 21.25 5.79 7.50
N SER A 100 22.22 4.91 7.23
CA SER A 100 22.09 3.48 7.46
C SER A 100 21.71 3.13 8.91
N VAL A 101 22.21 3.89 9.90
CA VAL A 101 21.90 3.67 11.32
C VAL A 101 20.45 4.05 11.66
N VAL A 102 19.88 5.05 10.97
CA VAL A 102 18.45 5.40 11.08
C VAL A 102 17.61 4.32 10.42
N GLU A 103 17.98 3.88 9.22
CA GLU A 103 17.28 2.82 8.48
C GLU A 103 17.25 1.48 9.26
N GLN A 104 18.32 1.18 10.00
CA GLN A 104 18.44 -0.01 10.83
C GLN A 104 17.76 0.11 12.21
N LEU A 105 17.21 1.30 12.51
CA LEU A 105 16.56 1.64 13.79
C LEU A 105 17.51 1.50 15.00
N GLU A 106 18.77 1.91 14.84
CA GLU A 106 19.76 1.86 15.91
C GLU A 106 19.73 3.14 16.75
N ARG A 107 19.76 4.30 16.09
CA ARG A 107 19.69 5.64 16.69
C ARG A 107 19.34 6.69 15.64
N GLY A 108 18.99 7.89 16.08
CA GLY A 108 18.87 9.04 15.17
C GLY A 108 20.22 9.58 14.71
N GLN A 109 20.17 10.38 13.65
CA GLN A 109 21.28 11.08 13.03
C GLN A 109 21.34 12.55 13.46
N ALA A 110 20.28 13.32 13.21
CA ALA A 110 20.18 14.73 13.60
C ALA A 110 19.36 14.94 14.87
N GLY A 111 18.60 13.93 15.31
CA GLY A 111 17.81 14.01 16.53
C GLY A 111 17.37 12.65 17.05
N ALA A 112 16.14 12.58 17.56
CA ALA A 112 15.52 11.31 17.91
C ALA A 112 15.21 10.49 16.65
N LEU A 113 15.27 9.17 16.74
CA LEU A 113 15.10 8.25 15.62
C LEU A 113 13.79 8.52 14.83
N ASN A 114 12.66 8.66 15.52
CA ASN A 114 11.37 8.98 14.90
C ASN A 114 11.31 10.37 14.27
N ALA A 115 12.06 11.35 14.80
CA ALA A 115 12.13 12.70 14.25
C ALA A 115 12.83 12.72 12.89
N ASP A 116 13.90 11.96 12.76
CA ASP A 116 14.68 11.83 11.52
C ASP A 116 13.89 11.10 10.42
N ILE A 117 13.18 10.03 10.79
CA ILE A 117 12.29 9.33 9.86
C ILE A 117 11.12 10.23 9.44
N ASP A 118 10.48 10.94 10.38
CA ASP A 118 9.42 11.93 10.10
C ASP A 118 9.91 13.03 9.16
N TYR A 119 11.09 13.60 9.40
CA TYR A 119 11.66 14.63 8.53
C TYR A 119 11.81 14.11 7.10
N THR A 120 12.36 12.91 6.97
CA THR A 120 12.56 12.26 5.67
C THR A 120 11.24 12.08 4.94
N LEU A 121 10.20 11.58 5.61
CA LEU A 121 8.87 11.37 5.01
C LEU A 121 8.09 12.65 4.76
N ARG A 122 8.37 13.71 5.51
CA ARG A 122 7.82 15.03 5.24
C ARG A 122 8.42 15.63 3.97
N ALA A 123 9.73 15.46 3.77
CA ALA A 123 10.45 15.89 2.57
C ALA A 123 10.20 14.98 1.35
N PHE A 124 9.98 13.69 1.55
CA PHE A 124 9.76 12.69 0.50
C PHE A 124 8.63 11.75 0.91
N PRO A 125 7.36 12.11 0.63
CA PRO A 125 6.21 11.32 1.08
C PRO A 125 6.23 9.87 0.60
N ASN A 126 6.75 9.61 -0.60
CA ASN A 126 6.86 8.28 -1.18
C ASN A 126 8.24 7.63 -1.02
N HIS A 127 9.09 8.08 -0.09
CA HIS A 127 10.39 7.46 0.14
C HIS A 127 10.23 6.01 0.67
N PRO A 128 10.55 4.97 -0.13
CA PRO A 128 10.15 3.60 0.20
C PRO A 128 10.86 3.09 1.46
N ARG A 129 12.18 3.30 1.55
CA ARG A 129 12.96 2.88 2.72
C ARG A 129 12.49 3.57 4.02
N ALA A 130 12.25 4.88 3.99
CA ALA A 130 11.78 5.61 5.16
C ALA A 130 10.35 5.22 5.57
N LEU A 131 9.45 4.95 4.62
CA LEU A 131 8.08 4.47 4.91
C LEU A 131 8.15 3.12 5.62
N TRP A 132 8.99 2.22 5.11
CA TRP A 132 9.19 0.92 5.73
C TRP A 132 9.86 1.02 7.12
N THR A 133 10.84 1.92 7.28
CA THR A 133 11.50 2.16 8.56
C THR A 133 10.53 2.74 9.59
N MET A 134 9.64 3.67 9.21
CA MET A 134 8.58 4.18 10.09
C MET A 134 7.62 3.06 10.52
N ALA A 135 7.18 2.21 9.57
CA ALA A 135 6.33 1.07 9.86
C ALA A 135 7.00 0.10 10.85
N ARG A 136 8.27 -0.26 10.62
CA ARG A 136 9.05 -1.13 11.52
C ARG A 136 9.24 -0.51 12.91
N TYR A 137 9.54 0.79 12.96
CA TYR A 137 9.67 1.52 14.22
C TYR A 137 8.38 1.45 15.03
N TYR A 138 7.25 1.77 14.41
CA TYR A 138 5.95 1.74 15.06
C TYR A 138 5.54 0.33 15.51
N LEU A 139 5.82 -0.70 14.70
CA LEU A 139 5.58 -2.09 15.08
C LEU A 139 6.42 -2.51 16.30
N ARG A 140 7.68 -2.05 16.41
CA ARG A 140 8.49 -2.28 17.63
C ARG A 140 7.89 -1.56 18.84
N LEU A 141 7.43 -0.32 18.67
CA LEU A 141 6.74 0.42 19.73
C LEU A 141 5.47 -0.27 20.18
N LEU A 142 4.63 -0.77 19.26
CA LEU A 142 3.43 -1.53 19.59
C LEU A 142 3.75 -2.74 20.47
N THR A 143 4.82 -3.47 20.14
CA THR A 143 5.27 -4.60 20.95
C THR A 143 5.78 -4.17 22.33
N ALA A 144 6.52 -3.07 22.41
CA ALA A 144 7.15 -2.61 23.64
C ALA A 144 6.17 -1.91 24.61
N GLU A 145 5.23 -1.14 24.08
CA GLU A 145 4.40 -0.17 24.83
C GLU A 145 2.92 -0.57 24.89
N GLY A 146 2.47 -1.43 23.97
CA GLY A 146 1.08 -1.86 23.86
C GLY A 146 0.19 -0.87 23.09
N GLU A 147 -0.90 -1.40 22.54
CA GLU A 147 -1.81 -0.66 21.66
C GLU A 147 -2.56 0.46 22.39
N GLU A 148 -3.01 0.23 23.62
CA GLU A 148 -3.75 1.24 24.40
C GLU A 148 -2.91 2.49 24.68
N LYS A 149 -1.62 2.33 24.99
CA LYS A 149 -0.73 3.48 25.21
C LYS A 149 -0.57 4.30 23.94
N LEU A 150 -0.34 3.65 22.79
CA LEU A 150 -0.17 4.36 21.52
C LEU A 150 -1.46 5.04 21.07
N LYS A 151 -2.61 4.39 21.26
CA LYS A 151 -3.93 4.97 21.03
C LYS A 151 -4.17 6.22 21.87
N GLY A 152 -3.74 6.22 23.14
CA GLY A 152 -3.77 7.40 24.00
C GLY A 152 -2.95 8.58 23.45
N MET A 153 -1.72 8.32 22.97
CA MET A 153 -0.88 9.35 22.35
C MET A 153 -1.53 9.90 21.06
N GLU A 154 -2.10 9.02 20.27
CA GLU A 154 -2.77 9.35 19.02
C GLU A 154 -3.99 10.26 19.22
N PHE A 155 -4.87 9.94 20.18
CA PHE A 155 -6.02 10.80 20.52
C PHE A 155 -5.60 12.20 20.99
N GLN A 156 -4.49 12.26 21.73
CA GLN A 156 -3.90 13.52 22.17
C GLN A 156 -3.14 14.24 21.05
N ARG A 157 -2.98 13.60 19.88
CA ARG A 157 -2.10 14.02 18.79
C ARG A 157 -0.70 14.38 19.32
N SER A 158 -0.24 13.65 20.33
CA SER A 158 1.05 13.85 20.97
C SER A 158 2.12 13.05 20.22
N GLY A 159 3.23 13.72 19.86
CA GLY A 159 4.32 13.09 19.12
C GLY A 159 4.11 13.04 17.61
N TYR A 160 4.47 11.91 17.00
CA TYR A 160 4.42 11.68 15.55
C TYR A 160 3.19 10.82 15.20
N PRO A 161 2.60 11.01 14.01
CA PRO A 161 1.46 10.19 13.60
C PRO A 161 1.84 8.72 13.39
N PRO A 162 0.87 7.79 13.43
CA PRO A 162 1.12 6.39 13.14
C PRO A 162 1.37 6.17 11.63
N PRO A 163 1.96 5.03 11.22
CA PRO A 163 2.38 4.78 9.85
C PRO A 163 1.29 4.96 8.79
N GLU A 164 0.03 4.58 9.09
CA GLU A 164 -1.07 4.73 8.14
C GLU A 164 -1.29 6.18 7.69
N CYS A 165 -0.95 7.17 8.50
CA CYS A 165 -1.03 8.57 8.08
C CYS A 165 0.05 8.96 7.07
N TYR A 166 1.26 8.42 7.23
CA TYR A 166 2.31 8.61 6.24
C TYR A 166 1.96 7.91 4.92
N PHE A 167 1.42 6.69 4.97
CA PHE A 167 0.99 5.98 3.75
C PHE A 167 -0.18 6.68 3.06
N GLN A 168 -1.19 7.15 3.80
CA GLN A 168 -2.29 7.91 3.21
C GLN A 168 -1.81 9.20 2.55
N ARG A 169 -0.88 9.93 3.20
CA ARG A 169 -0.22 11.09 2.61
C ARG A 169 0.59 10.73 1.36
N ALA A 170 1.36 9.64 1.40
CA ALA A 170 2.15 9.13 0.28
C ALA A 170 1.27 8.79 -0.92
N LYS A 171 0.11 8.17 -0.69
CA LYS A 171 -0.85 7.80 -1.75
C LYS A 171 -1.58 9.00 -2.34
N VAL A 172 -1.85 10.05 -1.56
CA VAL A 172 -2.36 11.31 -2.15
C VAL A 172 -1.26 12.04 -2.93
N PHE A 173 0.00 11.92 -2.48
CA PHE A 173 1.15 12.52 -3.15
C PHE A 173 1.52 11.82 -4.46
N ALA A 174 1.58 10.49 -4.47
CA ALA A 174 1.97 9.63 -5.60
C ALA A 174 1.02 8.40 -5.70
N PRO A 175 -0.20 8.58 -6.23
CA PRO A 175 -1.27 7.56 -6.17
C PRO A 175 -1.01 6.27 -6.94
N TYR A 176 -0.01 6.26 -7.83
CA TYR A 176 0.34 5.10 -8.66
C TYR A 176 1.72 4.53 -8.34
N ASP A 177 2.34 4.97 -7.25
CA ASP A 177 3.58 4.38 -6.77
C ASP A 177 3.28 2.97 -6.22
N GLY A 178 3.62 1.95 -7.02
CA GLY A 178 3.40 0.56 -6.68
C GLY A 178 4.21 0.11 -5.46
N MET A 179 5.37 0.73 -5.21
CA MET A 179 6.19 0.42 -4.06
C MET A 179 5.59 0.99 -2.76
N VAL A 180 5.00 2.19 -2.80
CA VAL A 180 4.22 2.71 -1.67
C VAL A 180 3.10 1.74 -1.31
N SER A 181 2.35 1.27 -2.30
CA SER A 181 1.24 0.33 -2.09
C SER A 181 1.74 -1.03 -1.57
N ALA A 182 2.87 -1.52 -2.09
CA ALA A 182 3.49 -2.76 -1.60
C ALA A 182 3.85 -2.67 -0.11
N ILE A 183 4.54 -1.60 0.28
CA ILE A 183 4.98 -1.40 1.67
C ILE A 183 3.79 -1.18 2.59
N TYR A 184 2.76 -0.45 2.13
CA TYR A 184 1.54 -0.27 2.91
C TYR A 184 0.81 -1.61 3.11
N GLY A 185 0.73 -2.44 2.06
CA GLY A 185 0.21 -3.79 2.13
C GLY A 185 0.92 -4.65 3.16
N ILE A 186 2.27 -4.60 3.21
CA ILE A 186 3.07 -5.30 4.23
C ILE A 186 2.73 -4.81 5.63
N TYR A 187 2.63 -3.48 5.82
CA TYR A 187 2.27 -2.92 7.12
C TYR A 187 0.86 -3.32 7.56
N LEU A 188 -0.14 -3.22 6.68
CA LEU A 188 -1.52 -3.62 6.94
C LEU A 188 -1.64 -5.10 7.27
N HIS A 189 -0.92 -5.96 6.53
CA HIS A 189 -0.88 -7.40 6.77
C HIS A 189 -0.31 -7.70 8.16
N ARG A 190 0.77 -7.03 8.57
CA ARG A 190 1.33 -7.17 9.93
C ARG A 190 0.42 -6.61 11.03
N ARG A 191 -0.54 -5.75 10.69
CA ARG A 191 -1.56 -5.21 11.57
C ARG A 191 -2.89 -5.98 11.48
N ASP A 192 -2.88 -7.17 10.87
CA ASP A 192 -4.04 -8.05 10.68
C ASP A 192 -5.21 -7.43 9.89
N LYS A 193 -4.93 -6.38 9.10
CA LYS A 193 -5.92 -5.72 8.23
C LYS A 193 -5.95 -6.37 6.86
N LEU A 194 -6.24 -7.66 6.82
CA LEU A 194 -6.02 -8.52 5.65
C LEU A 194 -6.72 -8.05 4.37
N GLN A 195 -7.97 -7.57 4.47
CA GLN A 195 -8.72 -7.07 3.31
C GLN A 195 -8.15 -5.75 2.76
N GLN A 196 -7.68 -4.87 3.65
CA GLN A 196 -7.03 -3.63 3.23
C GLN A 196 -5.66 -3.94 2.60
N ALA A 197 -4.90 -4.86 3.20
CA ALA A 197 -3.64 -5.35 2.62
C ALA A 197 -3.84 -5.93 1.22
N LEU A 198 -4.91 -6.70 1.01
CA LEU A 198 -5.25 -7.26 -0.30
C LEU A 198 -5.47 -6.17 -1.35
N ALA A 199 -6.20 -5.10 -0.98
CA ALA A 199 -6.45 -3.98 -1.88
C ALA A 199 -5.15 -3.24 -2.26
N GLU A 200 -4.26 -2.98 -1.29
CA GLU A 200 -2.98 -2.34 -1.55
C GLU A 200 -2.04 -3.21 -2.39
N TYR A 201 -1.98 -4.52 -2.09
CA TYR A 201 -1.21 -5.43 -2.90
C TYR A 201 -1.73 -5.58 -4.33
N ALA A 202 -3.04 -5.51 -4.55
CA ALA A 202 -3.59 -5.52 -5.91
C ALA A 202 -3.11 -4.32 -6.74
N ILE A 203 -2.97 -3.13 -6.10
CA ILE A 203 -2.38 -1.96 -6.74
C ILE A 203 -0.89 -2.22 -7.03
N ALA A 204 -0.15 -2.73 -6.05
CA ALA A 204 1.28 -3.02 -6.18
C ALA A 204 1.58 -4.04 -7.29
N GLU A 205 0.84 -5.16 -7.34
CA GLU A 205 0.97 -6.19 -8.37
C GLU A 205 0.64 -5.63 -9.76
N LYS A 206 -0.38 -4.77 -9.88
CA LYS A 206 -0.71 -4.14 -11.16
C LYS A 206 0.44 -3.28 -11.70
N GLN A 207 1.14 -2.56 -10.82
CA GLN A 207 2.27 -1.70 -11.23
C GLN A 207 3.56 -2.50 -11.44
N HIS A 208 3.74 -3.58 -10.68
CA HIS A 208 4.95 -4.40 -10.71
C HIS A 208 4.60 -5.91 -10.77
N PRO A 209 4.06 -6.39 -11.90
CA PRO A 209 3.52 -7.75 -12.03
C PRO A 209 4.57 -8.86 -11.85
N ASP A 210 5.84 -8.53 -12.09
CA ASP A 210 6.98 -9.44 -12.02
C ASP A 210 7.93 -9.12 -10.85
N HIS A 211 7.46 -8.40 -9.83
CA HIS A 211 8.25 -8.13 -8.63
C HIS A 211 8.13 -9.29 -7.64
N ALA A 212 9.14 -10.14 -7.63
CA ALA A 212 9.09 -11.42 -6.93
C ALA A 212 8.79 -11.31 -5.42
N GLU A 213 9.31 -10.28 -4.74
CA GLU A 213 9.00 -10.03 -3.33
C GLU A 213 7.54 -9.60 -3.07
N ILE A 214 6.95 -8.80 -3.97
CA ILE A 214 5.53 -8.40 -3.87
C ILE A 214 4.67 -9.65 -4.00
N LEU A 215 4.93 -10.48 -5.01
CA LEU A 215 4.22 -11.75 -5.21
C LEU A 215 4.36 -12.70 -4.03
N TYR A 216 5.56 -12.78 -3.44
CA TYR A 216 5.79 -13.58 -2.24
C TYR A 216 4.95 -13.11 -1.05
N ASN A 217 4.90 -11.79 -0.80
CA ASN A 217 4.09 -11.21 0.26
C ASN A 217 2.59 -11.38 0.02
N ILE A 218 2.13 -11.30 -1.24
CA ILE A 218 0.75 -11.64 -1.59
C ILE A 218 0.45 -13.10 -1.28
N GLY A 219 1.36 -14.00 -1.64
CA GLY A 219 1.23 -15.42 -1.32
C GLY A 219 1.10 -15.68 0.18
N LEU A 220 1.87 -14.97 1.02
CA LEU A 220 1.71 -15.03 2.48
C LEU A 220 0.34 -14.54 2.94
N LEU A 221 -0.16 -13.43 2.37
CA LEU A 221 -1.50 -12.93 2.69
C LEU A 221 -2.60 -13.92 2.30
N GLN A 222 -2.49 -14.56 1.13
CA GLN A 222 -3.47 -15.56 0.68
C GLN A 222 -3.51 -16.77 1.63
N VAL A 223 -2.38 -17.18 2.21
CA VAL A 223 -2.36 -18.19 3.27
C VAL A 223 -3.17 -17.74 4.48
N ASP A 224 -3.00 -16.50 4.92
CA ASP A 224 -3.69 -15.98 6.11
C ASP A 224 -5.19 -15.71 5.84
N LEU A 225 -5.57 -15.51 4.57
CA LEU A 225 -6.96 -15.50 4.10
C LEU A 225 -7.57 -16.90 3.90
N GLY A 226 -6.77 -17.96 4.02
CA GLY A 226 -7.19 -19.35 3.84
C GLY A 226 -7.26 -19.83 2.38
N ASP A 227 -6.87 -19.03 1.40
CA ASP A 227 -6.84 -19.39 -0.02
C ASP A 227 -5.48 -19.99 -0.40
N LEU A 228 -5.31 -21.27 -0.03
CA LEU A 228 -4.06 -22.00 -0.27
C LEU A 228 -3.75 -22.18 -1.78
N ASP A 229 -4.77 -22.23 -2.63
CA ASP A 229 -4.57 -22.40 -4.06
C ASP A 229 -4.03 -21.13 -4.72
N LYS A 230 -4.57 -19.95 -4.37
CA LYS A 230 -3.94 -18.68 -4.78
C LYS A 230 -2.55 -18.55 -4.18
N ALA A 231 -2.36 -18.90 -2.91
CA ALA A 231 -1.04 -18.83 -2.28
C ALA A 231 0.02 -19.65 -3.04
N LYS A 232 -0.32 -20.87 -3.51
CA LYS A 232 0.57 -21.68 -4.36
C LYS A 232 0.89 -21.00 -5.68
N GLY A 233 -0.11 -20.43 -6.35
CA GLY A 233 0.08 -19.70 -7.60
C GLY A 233 1.10 -18.57 -7.45
N TYR A 234 0.95 -17.75 -6.41
CA TYR A 234 1.89 -16.69 -6.09
C TYR A 234 3.27 -17.21 -5.69
N ALA A 235 3.34 -18.28 -4.87
CA ALA A 235 4.61 -18.90 -4.48
C ALA A 235 5.39 -19.46 -5.69
N LYS A 236 4.67 -20.01 -6.68
CA LYS A 236 5.26 -20.51 -7.92
C LYS A 236 5.84 -19.36 -8.74
N ARG A 237 5.05 -18.31 -9.00
CA ARG A 237 5.50 -17.13 -9.77
C ARG A 237 6.70 -16.45 -9.11
N ALA A 238 6.67 -16.23 -7.80
CA ALA A 238 7.79 -15.64 -7.07
C ALA A 238 9.08 -16.49 -7.20
N LYS A 239 8.96 -17.81 -7.16
CA LYS A 239 10.09 -18.74 -7.36
C LYS A 239 10.62 -18.70 -8.79
N GLU A 240 9.74 -18.66 -9.79
CA GLU A 240 10.11 -18.56 -11.21
C GLU A 240 10.90 -17.28 -11.50
N LEU A 241 10.62 -16.20 -10.76
CA LEU A 241 11.37 -14.95 -10.79
C LEU A 241 12.63 -14.95 -9.89
N GLY A 242 13.04 -16.10 -9.38
CA GLY A 242 14.29 -16.27 -8.63
C GLY A 242 14.25 -15.87 -7.16
N TYR A 243 13.08 -15.61 -6.57
CA TYR A 243 12.99 -15.23 -5.15
C TYR A 243 13.35 -16.42 -4.24
N PRO A 244 14.41 -16.34 -3.43
CA PRO A 244 15.04 -17.52 -2.82
C PRO A 244 14.34 -18.04 -1.54
N LEU A 245 13.11 -17.60 -1.24
CA LEU A 245 12.43 -17.93 0.00
C LEU A 245 11.44 -19.10 -0.16
N SER A 246 11.90 -20.29 0.22
CA SER A 246 11.05 -21.50 0.32
C SER A 246 10.14 -21.53 1.57
N GLY A 247 10.16 -20.46 2.39
CA GLY A 247 9.35 -20.35 3.61
C GLY A 247 7.85 -20.45 3.35
N LEU A 248 7.35 -19.70 2.35
CA LEU A 248 5.95 -19.77 1.92
C LEU A 248 5.55 -21.17 1.46
N GLN A 249 6.37 -21.83 0.63
CA GLN A 249 6.11 -23.18 0.14
C GLN A 249 6.04 -24.21 1.28
N ARG A 250 6.95 -24.11 2.25
CA ARG A 250 6.91 -24.95 3.46
C ARG A 250 5.65 -24.68 4.29
N LYS A 251 5.26 -23.41 4.46
CA LYS A 251 4.03 -23.02 5.19
C LYS A 251 2.80 -23.64 4.53
N ILE A 252 2.66 -23.52 3.21
CA ILE A 252 1.55 -24.10 2.44
C ILE A 252 1.51 -25.62 2.63
N LYS A 253 2.62 -26.32 2.34
CA LYS A 253 2.69 -27.79 2.44
C LYS A 253 2.28 -28.31 3.82
N ARG A 254 2.70 -27.62 4.88
CA ARG A 254 2.32 -27.96 6.25
C ARG A 254 0.80 -27.82 6.46
N LEU A 255 0.21 -26.69 6.08
CA LEU A 255 -1.22 -26.45 6.25
C LEU A 255 -2.09 -27.44 5.46
N GLU A 256 -1.66 -27.83 4.26
CA GLU A 256 -2.34 -28.88 3.49
C GLU A 256 -2.31 -30.22 4.20
N SER A 257 -1.15 -30.63 4.73
CA SER A 257 -1.05 -31.88 5.48
C SER A 257 -1.93 -31.90 6.74
N GLU A 258 -2.02 -30.76 7.43
CA GLU A 258 -2.88 -30.58 8.60
C GLU A 258 -4.37 -30.65 8.23
N ALA A 259 -4.75 -30.08 7.08
CA ALA A 259 -6.12 -30.14 6.56
C ALA A 259 -6.52 -31.57 6.17
N SER A 260 -5.67 -32.29 5.43
CA SER A 260 -5.91 -33.68 5.06
C SER A 260 -6.09 -34.58 6.29
N ALA A 261 -5.18 -34.49 7.27
CA ALA A 261 -5.25 -35.27 8.51
C ALA A 261 -6.47 -34.91 9.39
N ARG A 262 -7.02 -33.70 9.25
CA ARG A 262 -8.28 -33.31 9.91
C ARG A 262 -9.48 -33.94 9.23
N SER A 263 -9.53 -33.90 7.89
CA SER A 263 -10.62 -34.51 7.11
C SER A 263 -10.69 -36.03 7.32
N GLU A 264 -9.55 -36.72 7.36
CA GLU A 264 -9.49 -38.16 7.65
C GLU A 264 -10.08 -38.51 9.02
N ARG A 265 -9.79 -37.70 10.06
CA ARG A 265 -10.32 -37.88 11.41
C ARG A 265 -11.81 -37.61 11.53
N LEU A 266 -12.38 -36.72 10.71
CA LEU A 266 -13.81 -36.44 10.70
C LEU A 266 -14.63 -37.50 9.95
N ASN A 267 -13.97 -38.30 9.12
CA ASN A 267 -14.58 -39.37 8.34
C ASN A 267 -14.46 -40.76 9.01
N GLN A 268 -13.89 -40.82 10.22
CA GLN A 268 -13.82 -42.00 11.09
C GLN A 268 -14.83 -41.87 12.23
#